data_AF-A0A2E5VVV6-F1
#
_entry.id   AF-A0A2E5VVV6-F1
#
_cell.length_a   1.000
_cell.length_b   1.000
_cell.length_c   1.000
_cell.angle_alpha   90.00
_cell.angle_beta   90.00
_cell.angle_gamma   90.00
#
_symmetry.space_group_name_H-M   'P 1'
#
loop_
_entity.id
_entity.type
_entity.pdbx_description
1 polymer ?
#
loop_
_entity_poly.entity_id
_entity_poly.type
_entity_poly.pdbx_seq_one_letter_code
_entity_poly.pdbx_strand_id
1 'polypeptide(L)'
;GKNQTKFLKRITLLIDVVISNSYLPIRLISFTGLLLGLLGIIFGLFIIIDRLNNISNNTFMGYASIISVVSILSGVILLSLGITGEYFWRLMENIKKPNIYSIKKRIID
;
A
#
# COMPACT_ATOMS: atom_id res chain seq x y z
N GLY A 1 16.26 -23.47 -26.53
CA GLY A 1 14.92 -22.91 -26.76
C GLY A 1 13.88 -23.36 -25.75
N LYS A 2 13.33 -24.59 -25.88
CA LYS A 2 12.12 -25.04 -25.15
C LYS A 2 12.25 -25.24 -23.62
N ASN A 3 13.45 -25.39 -23.08
CA ASN A 3 13.64 -25.68 -21.64
C ASN A 3 13.69 -24.41 -20.77
N GLN A 4 14.19 -23.30 -21.29
CA GLN A 4 14.23 -22.01 -20.57
C GLN A 4 12.82 -21.47 -20.31
N THR A 5 11.91 -21.60 -21.29
CA THR A 5 10.51 -21.18 -21.14
C THR A 5 9.75 -22.04 -20.13
N LYS A 6 10.08 -23.33 -19.99
CA LYS A 6 9.54 -24.23 -18.96
C LYS A 6 9.99 -23.84 -17.54
N PHE A 7 11.23 -23.41 -17.38
CA PHE A 7 11.77 -22.99 -16.08
C PHE A 7 11.16 -21.66 -15.63
N LEU A 8 11.07 -20.68 -16.54
CA LEU A 8 10.36 -19.42 -16.28
C LEU A 8 8.89 -19.66 -15.92
N LYS A 9 8.19 -20.55 -16.64
CA LYS A 9 6.79 -20.92 -16.32
C LYS A 9 6.65 -21.50 -14.91
N ARG A 10 7.59 -22.34 -14.47
CA ARG A 10 7.57 -22.91 -13.12
C ARG A 10 7.79 -21.85 -12.04
N ILE A 11 8.70 -20.91 -12.28
CA ILE A 11 8.94 -19.79 -11.36
C ILE A 11 7.69 -18.89 -11.27
N THR A 12 7.08 -18.55 -12.40
CA THR A 12 5.83 -17.76 -12.42
C THR A 12 4.71 -18.46 -11.65
N LEU A 13 4.54 -19.78 -11.84
CA LEU A 13 3.55 -20.56 -11.10
C LEU A 13 3.82 -20.59 -9.59
N LEU A 14 5.08 -20.69 -9.16
CA LEU A 14 5.43 -20.64 -7.74
C LEU A 14 5.15 -19.26 -7.13
N ILE A 15 5.45 -18.20 -7.88
CA ILE A 15 5.16 -16.82 -7.49
C ILE A 15 3.64 -16.62 -7.36
N ASP A 16 2.84 -17.09 -8.32
CA ASP A 16 1.38 -17.02 -8.29
C ASP A 16 0.80 -17.77 -7.07
N VAL A 17 1.37 -18.93 -6.72
CA VAL A 17 0.94 -19.70 -5.55
C VAL A 17 1.28 -18.97 -4.25
N VAL A 18 2.49 -18.41 -4.13
CA VAL A 18 2.90 -17.66 -2.93
C VAL A 18 2.08 -16.38 -2.78
N ILE A 19 1.87 -15.63 -3.87
CA ILE A 19 1.10 -14.38 -3.86
C ILE A 19 -0.38 -14.65 -3.59
N SER A 20 -0.99 -15.66 -4.20
CA SER A 20 -2.41 -15.95 -4.03
C SER A 20 -2.77 -16.50 -2.65
N ASN A 21 -1.80 -17.14 -1.98
CA ASN A 21 -2.05 -17.84 -0.71
C ASN A 21 -1.50 -17.12 0.53
N SER A 22 -0.73 -16.03 0.36
CA SER A 22 -0.07 -15.35 1.47
C SER A 22 -0.62 -13.95 1.75
N TYR A 23 -0.69 -13.63 3.04
CA TYR A 23 -1.01 -12.32 3.64
C TYR A 23 0.17 -11.32 3.55
N LEU A 24 1.35 -11.83 3.19
CA LEU A 24 2.62 -11.13 3.19
C LEU A 24 2.73 -9.95 2.21
N PRO A 25 2.32 -10.04 0.93
CA PRO A 25 2.54 -8.97 -0.03
C PRO A 25 1.76 -7.70 0.36
N ILE A 26 0.53 -7.85 0.85
CA ILE A 26 -0.28 -6.69 1.25
C ILE A 26 0.24 -6.06 2.55
N ARG A 27 0.71 -6.86 3.50
CA ARG A 27 1.32 -6.31 4.73
C ARG A 27 2.62 -5.54 4.45
N LEU A 28 3.41 -5.99 3.47
CA LEU A 28 4.61 -5.29 3.01
C LEU A 28 4.26 -3.96 2.32
N ILE A 29 3.22 -3.94 1.47
CA ILE A 29 2.78 -2.72 0.78
C ILE A 29 2.21 -1.70 1.78
N SER A 30 1.40 -2.14 2.75
CA SER A 30 0.88 -1.26 3.79
C SER A 30 2.01 -0.69 4.67
N PHE A 31 2.99 -1.51 5.06
CA PHE A 31 4.12 -1.05 5.86
C PHE A 31 5.02 -0.07 5.12
N THR A 32 5.33 -0.35 3.85
CA THR A 32 6.12 0.55 3.01
C THR A 32 5.40 1.87 2.73
N GLY A 33 4.08 1.84 2.48
CA GLY A 33 3.26 3.05 2.34
C GLY A 33 3.25 3.91 3.59
N LEU A 34 3.17 3.30 4.78
CA LEU A 34 3.23 4.00 6.07
C LEU A 34 4.60 4.66 6.29
N LEU A 35 5.69 3.93 5.98
CA LEU A 35 7.07 4.39 6.14
C LEU A 35 7.39 5.56 5.18
N LEU A 36 6.95 5.45 3.92
CA LEU A 36 7.07 6.53 2.93
C LEU A 36 6.20 7.75 3.29
N GLY A 37 4.99 7.53 3.81
CA GLY A 37 4.11 8.60 4.28
C GLY A 37 4.73 9.40 5.42
N LEU A 38 5.32 8.71 6.41
CA LEU A 38 6.07 9.31 7.51
C LEU A 38 7.26 10.16 7.00
N LEU A 39 8.05 9.62 6.06
CA LEU A 39 9.15 10.35 5.45
C LEU A 39 8.67 11.60 4.70
N GLY A 40 7.54 11.53 3.99
CA GLY A 40 6.93 12.68 3.30
C GLY A 40 6.48 13.78 4.26
N ILE A 41 5.93 13.42 5.42
CA ILE A 41 5.56 14.38 6.47
C ILE A 41 6.81 15.05 7.05
N ILE A 42 7.84 14.27 7.37
CA ILE A 42 9.12 14.78 7.91
C ILE A 42 9.77 15.74 6.90
N PHE A 43 9.78 15.39 5.61
CA PHE A 43 10.33 16.22 4.55
C PHE A 43 9.55 17.52 4.36
N GLY A 44 8.21 17.47 4.45
CA GLY A 44 7.36 18.67 4.43
C GLY A 44 7.65 19.61 5.60
N LEU A 45 7.80 19.07 6.82
CA LEU A 45 8.17 19.83 8.01
C LEU A 45 9.56 20.47 7.88
N PHE A 46 10.54 19.73 7.34
CA PHE A 46 11.89 20.23 7.10
C PHE A 46 11.87 21.48 6.21
N ILE A 47 11.08 21.48 5.13
CA ILE A 47 10.96 22.62 4.22
C ILE A 47 10.28 23.83 4.89
N ILE A 48 9.27 23.60 5.72
CA ILE A 48 8.62 24.68 6.48
C ILE A 48 9.63 25.33 7.44
N ILE A 49 10.43 24.53 8.14
CA ILE A 49 11.47 25.00 9.08
C ILE A 49 12.58 25.74 8.33
N ASP A 50 13.06 25.21 7.21
CA ASP A 50 14.06 25.86 6.36
C ASP A 50 13.58 27.24 5.88
N ARG A 51 12.29 27.33 5.51
CA ARG A 51 11.68 28.60 5.11
C ARG A 51 11.54 29.59 6.26
N LEU A 52 11.19 29.15 7.47
CA LEU A 52 11.06 30.02 8.65
C LEU A 52 12.42 30.57 9.12
N ASN A 53 13.47 29.76 9.02
CA ASN A 53 14.81 30.15 9.47
C ASN A 53 15.61 30.93 8.43
N ASN A 54 15.06 31.15 7.21
CA ASN A 54 15.74 31.81 6.09
C ASN A 54 17.18 31.25 5.84
N ILE A 55 17.39 29.96 6.09
CA ILE A 55 18.72 29.34 5.94
C ILE A 55 19.11 29.29 4.46
N SER A 56 18.11 29.13 3.58
CA SER A 56 18.28 29.16 2.12
C SER A 56 17.90 30.53 1.54
N ASN A 57 18.90 31.40 1.35
CA ASN A 57 18.76 32.70 0.67
C ASN A 57 18.39 32.60 -0.83
N ASN A 58 18.19 31.39 -1.37
CA ASN A 58 18.11 31.13 -2.82
C ASN A 58 16.80 30.49 -3.30
N THR A 59 15.72 30.56 -2.51
CA THR A 59 14.45 29.94 -2.93
C THR A 59 13.61 30.89 -3.77
N PHE A 60 13.45 30.56 -5.05
CA PHE A 60 12.46 31.14 -5.95
C PHE A 60 11.11 31.30 -5.22
N MET A 61 10.50 32.47 -5.35
CA MET A 61 9.25 32.81 -4.67
C MET A 61 8.16 31.79 -5.04
N GLY A 62 7.55 31.16 -4.03
CA GLY A 62 6.51 30.14 -4.21
C GLY A 62 6.98 28.67 -4.22
N TYR A 63 8.28 28.39 -4.28
CA TYR A 63 8.82 27.02 -4.26
C TYR A 63 8.47 26.26 -2.97
N ALA A 64 8.67 26.91 -1.82
CA ALA A 64 8.37 26.32 -0.51
C ALA A 64 6.88 26.00 -0.33
N SER A 65 5.98 26.87 -0.80
CA SER A 65 4.53 26.63 -0.74
C SER A 65 4.10 25.47 -1.64
N ILE A 66 4.64 25.39 -2.87
CA ILE A 66 4.29 24.32 -3.82
C ILE A 66 4.74 22.98 -3.25
N ILE A 67 5.98 22.86 -2.78
CA ILE A 67 6.48 21.58 -2.28
C ILE A 67 5.82 21.20 -0.97
N SER A 68 5.52 22.16 -0.10
CA SER A 68 4.76 21.88 1.13
C SER A 68 3.39 21.27 0.81
N VAL A 69 2.63 21.89 -0.11
CA VAL A 69 1.31 21.38 -0.54
C VAL A 69 1.44 20.00 -1.19
N VAL A 70 2.40 19.82 -2.12
CA VAL A 70 2.63 18.54 -2.80
C VAL A 70 3.04 17.44 -1.81
N SER A 71 3.87 17.75 -0.81
CA SER A 71 4.31 16.79 0.21
C SER A 71 3.15 16.38 1.11
N ILE A 72 2.30 17.33 1.52
CA ILE A 72 1.09 17.05 2.31
C ILE A 72 0.13 16.17 1.51
N LEU A 73 -0.18 16.54 0.26
CA LEU A 73 -1.05 15.75 -0.61
C LEU A 73 -0.51 14.34 -0.85
N SER A 74 0.81 14.22 -1.07
CA SER A 74 1.47 12.91 -1.24
C SER A 74 1.37 12.06 0.02
N GLY A 75 1.52 12.66 1.21
CA GLY A 75 1.30 11.98 2.49
C GLY A 75 -0.12 11.46 2.64
N VAL A 76 -1.13 12.28 2.31
CA VAL A 76 -2.55 11.88 2.32
C VAL A 76 -2.81 10.74 1.34
N ILE A 77 -2.29 10.81 0.12
CA ILE A 77 -2.44 9.76 -0.90
C ILE A 77 -1.86 8.44 -0.40
N LEU A 78 -0.66 8.46 0.20
CA LEU A 78 0.00 7.27 0.74
C LEU A 78 -0.79 6.65 1.90
N LEU A 79 -1.35 7.48 2.80
CA LEU A 79 -2.23 7.02 3.88
C LEU A 79 -3.51 6.36 3.33
N SER A 80 -4.17 6.98 2.35
CA SER A 80 -5.35 6.42 1.70
C SER A 80 -5.06 5.09 0.99
N LEU A 81 -3.90 4.96 0.34
CA LEU A 81 -3.44 3.70 -0.25
C LEU A 81 -3.24 2.61 0.79
N GLY A 82 -2.66 2.95 1.95
CA GLY A 82 -2.49 2.00 3.07
C GLY A 82 -3.82 1.46 3.59
N ILE A 83 -4.80 2.33 3.81
CA ILE A 83 -6.16 1.96 4.26
C ILE A 83 -6.86 1.09 3.21
N THR A 84 -6.75 1.48 1.93
CA THR A 84 -7.34 0.73 0.82
C THR A 84 -6.72 -0.67 0.72
N GLY A 85 -5.41 -0.81 0.92
CA GLY A 85 -4.72 -2.10 0.95
C GLY A 85 -5.24 -3.03 2.05
N GLU A 86 -5.44 -2.51 3.27
CA GLU A 86 -6.03 -3.29 4.37
C GLU A 86 -7.48 -3.69 4.08
N TYR A 87 -8.27 -2.78 3.51
CA TYR A 87 -9.64 -3.07 3.11
C TYR A 87 -9.71 -4.16 2.04
N PHE A 88 -8.87 -4.05 1.00
CA PHE A 88 -8.81 -5.03 -0.09
C PHE A 88 -8.44 -6.42 0.43
N TRP A 89 -7.53 -6.48 1.41
CA TRP A 89 -7.17 -7.73 2.08
C TRP A 89 -8.37 -8.36 2.81
N ARG A 90 -9.07 -7.58 3.64
CA ARG A 90 -10.26 -8.06 4.37
C ARG A 90 -11.34 -8.54 3.42
N LEU A 91 -11.50 -7.88 2.27
CA LEU A 91 -12.41 -8.29 1.22
C LEU A 91 -12.03 -9.67 0.64
N MET A 92 -10.74 -9.89 0.35
CA MET A 92 -10.27 -11.20 -0.12
C MET A 92 -10.50 -12.32 0.90
N GLU A 93 -10.36 -12.04 2.19
CA GLU A 93 -10.66 -13.02 3.25
C GLU A 93 -12.16 -13.38 3.29
N ASN A 94 -13.03 -12.39 3.09
CA ASN A 94 -14.48 -12.60 3.02
C ASN A 94 -14.90 -13.42 1.78
N ILE A 95 -14.23 -13.23 0.64
CA ILE A 95 -14.49 -14.02 -0.59
C ILE A 95 -14.02 -15.47 -0.40
N LYS A 96 -12.90 -15.68 0.31
CA LYS A 96 -12.33 -17.02 0.53
C LYS A 96 -13.09 -17.86 1.55
N LYS A 97 -13.90 -17.27 2.44
CA LYS A 97 -14.80 -18.02 3.34
C LYS A 97 -16.11 -18.32 2.61
N PRO A 98 -16.35 -19.55 2.10
CA PRO A 98 -17.66 -19.88 1.58
C PRO A 98 -18.70 -19.75 2.70
N ASN A 99 -19.80 -19.09 2.40
CA ASN A 99 -20.89 -18.83 3.33
C ASN A 99 -21.44 -20.17 3.85
N ILE A 100 -21.15 -20.52 5.11
CA ILE A 100 -21.59 -21.77 5.73
C ILE A 100 -23.06 -21.61 6.13
N TYR A 101 -23.96 -21.58 5.15
CA TYR A 101 -25.38 -21.82 5.43
C TYR A 101 -25.52 -23.31 5.72
N SER A 102 -25.32 -23.67 6.99
CA SER A 102 -25.76 -24.95 7.53
C SER A 102 -27.28 -24.97 7.50
N ILE A 103 -27.84 -25.51 6.41
CA ILE A 103 -29.26 -25.81 6.29
C ILE A 103 -29.57 -26.86 7.34
N LYS A 104 -30.02 -26.42 8.52
CA LYS A 104 -30.54 -27.30 9.56
C LYS A 104 -31.86 -27.85 9.03
N LYS A 105 -31.81 -28.98 8.33
CA LYS A 105 -32.99 -29.71 7.89
C LYS A 105 -33.70 -30.20 9.15
N ARG A 106 -34.68 -29.43 9.61
CA ARG A 106 -35.62 -29.84 10.64
C ARG A 106 -36.53 -30.86 9.98
N ILE A 107 -36.22 -32.14 10.19
CA ILE A 107 -37.15 -33.24 9.92
C ILE A 107 -38.33 -32.98 10.86
N ILE A 108 -39.47 -32.68 10.26
CA ILE A 108 -40.77 -32.64 10.92
C ILE A 108 -41.48 -33.90 10.43
N ASP A 109 -41.78 -34.74 11.42
CA ASP A 109 -42.77 -35.82 11.51
C ASP A 109 -42.71 -36.98 10.50
#